data_AF-A0A565AWV6-F1
#
_entry.id   AF-A0A565AWV6-F1
#
_cell.length_a   1.000
_cell.length_b   1.000
_cell.length_c   1.000
_cell.angle_alpha   90.00
_cell.angle_beta   90.00
_cell.angle_gamma   90.00
#
_symmetry.space_group_name_H-M   'P 1'
#
loop_
_entity.id
_entity.type
_entity.pdbx_description
1 polymer ?
#
loop_
_entity_poly.entity_id
_entity_poly.type
_entity_poly.pdbx_seq_one_letter_code
_entity_poly.pdbx_strand_id
1 'polypeptide(L)'
;MMRAKQVFLIAVIVAVSFHLGAPIDDKCAACNAIAEELEIQLLKEKPRNHLDMRNRLNSKGQREGKVIDYRISDLRVVDLLDGLCDRMLDYTLQKQVELKNTEWVKVENFDNLTDKQEAKAHANDISTYCGRLLEEIEDKIAAR
;
A
#
# COMPACT_ATOMS: atom_id res chain seq x y z
N MET A 1 5.40 35.55 -27.92
CA MET A 1 5.55 34.46 -28.91
C MET A 1 6.55 33.44 -28.36
N MET A 2 6.08 32.29 -27.86
CA MET A 2 6.97 31.21 -27.40
C MET A 2 7.66 30.58 -28.61
N ARG A 3 8.97 30.35 -28.52
CA ARG A 3 9.77 29.79 -29.62
C ARG A 3 9.36 28.33 -29.83
N ALA A 4 9.31 27.86 -31.09
CA ALA A 4 8.93 26.49 -31.44
C ALA A 4 9.70 25.41 -30.64
N LYS A 5 10.98 25.67 -30.31
CA LYS A 5 11.79 24.79 -29.45
C LYS A 5 11.27 24.69 -28.00
N GLN A 6 10.74 25.78 -27.44
CA GLN A 6 10.13 25.77 -26.11
C GLN A 6 8.79 25.04 -26.11
N VAL A 7 7.99 25.20 -27.17
CA VAL A 7 6.74 24.44 -27.34
C VAL A 7 7.03 22.95 -27.44
N PHE A 8 8.07 22.55 -28.17
CA PHE A 8 8.49 21.16 -28.30
C PHE A 8 8.99 20.58 -26.97
N LEU A 9 9.80 21.33 -26.22
CA LEU A 9 10.29 20.91 -24.89
C LEU A 9 9.15 20.72 -23.89
N ILE A 10 8.18 21.64 -23.87
CA ILE A 10 7.00 21.55 -23.01
C ILE A 10 6.13 20.35 -23.43
N ALA A 11 5.95 20.11 -24.73
CA ALA A 11 5.18 18.96 -25.21
C ALA A 11 5.82 17.62 -24.81
N VAL A 12 7.15 17.51 -24.87
CA VAL A 12 7.88 16.31 -24.40
C VAL A 12 7.73 16.13 -22.90
N ILE A 13 7.87 17.20 -22.11
CA ILE A 13 7.70 17.14 -20.65
C ILE A 13 6.27 16.71 -20.29
N VAL A 14 5.25 17.29 -20.95
CA VAL A 14 3.84 16.92 -20.73
C VAL A 14 3.59 15.46 -21.12
N ALA A 15 4.11 14.99 -22.25
CA ALA A 15 3.96 13.61 -22.68
C ALA A 15 4.60 12.60 -21.70
N VAL A 16 5.75 12.95 -21.11
CA VAL A 16 6.41 12.14 -20.07
C VAL A 16 5.60 12.16 -18.76
N SER A 17 5.03 13.31 -18.37
CA SER A 17 4.17 13.41 -17.18
C SER A 17 2.88 12.60 -17.31
N PHE A 18 2.37 12.38 -18.53
CA PHE A 18 1.19 11.53 -18.77
C PHE A 18 1.44 10.03 -18.51
N HIS A 19 2.67 9.60 -18.19
CA HIS A 19 2.97 8.22 -17.78
C HIS A 19 2.88 7.97 -16.27
N LEU A 20 2.46 8.96 -15.47
CA LEU A 20 2.25 8.81 -14.01
C LEU A 20 1.04 7.92 -13.63
N GLY A 21 0.50 7.16 -14.56
CA GLY A 21 -0.58 6.21 -14.32
C GLY A 21 -0.47 5.02 -15.28
N ALA A 22 0.68 4.36 -15.32
CA ALA A 22 0.72 3.04 -15.94
C ALA A 22 -0.35 2.17 -15.26
N PRO A 23 -1.33 1.61 -16.00
CA PRO A 23 -2.28 0.69 -15.43
C PRO A 23 -1.48 -0.51 -14.91
N ILE A 24 -1.66 -0.84 -13.63
CA ILE A 24 -1.12 -2.10 -13.10
C ILE A 24 -1.77 -3.25 -13.88
N ASP A 25 -0.95 -4.23 -14.23
CA ASP A 25 -1.40 -5.45 -14.86
C ASP A 25 -2.31 -6.22 -13.89
N ASP A 26 -3.49 -6.61 -14.38
CA ASP A 26 -4.54 -7.31 -13.62
C ASP A 26 -4.84 -6.65 -12.26
N LYS A 27 -5.52 -5.49 -12.31
CA LYS A 27 -5.97 -4.74 -11.13
C LYS A 27 -6.71 -5.58 -10.10
N CYS A 28 -7.55 -6.52 -10.56
CA CYS A 28 -8.34 -7.34 -9.65
C CYS A 28 -7.45 -8.30 -8.87
N ALA A 29 -6.54 -9.01 -9.57
CA ALA A 29 -5.57 -9.87 -8.92
C ALA A 29 -4.65 -9.07 -7.99
N ALA A 30 -4.23 -7.86 -8.36
CA ALA A 30 -3.41 -7.00 -7.51
C ALA A 30 -4.14 -6.60 -6.22
N CYS A 31 -5.41 -6.19 -6.30
CA CYS A 31 -6.23 -5.90 -5.12
C CYS A 31 -6.36 -7.11 -4.20
N ASN A 32 -6.56 -8.30 -4.76
CA ASN A 32 -6.68 -9.53 -3.98
C ASN A 32 -5.38 -9.84 -3.24
N ALA A 33 -4.21 -9.69 -3.89
CA ALA A 33 -2.92 -9.91 -3.25
C ALA A 33 -2.65 -8.90 -2.11
N ILE A 34 -3.01 -7.63 -2.29
CA ILE A 34 -2.91 -6.61 -1.23
C ILE A 34 -3.83 -6.96 -0.06
N ALA A 35 -5.07 -7.39 -0.34
CA ALA A 35 -6.04 -7.78 0.69
C ALA A 35 -5.58 -9.03 1.47
N GLU A 36 -5.00 -10.01 0.78
CA GLU A 36 -4.42 -11.21 1.40
C GLU A 36 -3.24 -10.87 2.31
N GLU A 37 -2.33 -9.99 1.88
CA GLU A 37 -1.20 -9.56 2.71
C GLU A 37 -1.68 -8.79 3.96
N LEU A 38 -2.77 -8.02 3.85
CA LEU A 38 -3.41 -7.38 5.01
C LEU A 38 -4.08 -8.41 5.94
N GLU A 39 -4.74 -9.43 5.40
CA GLU A 39 -5.30 -10.54 6.20
C GLU A 39 -4.22 -11.31 6.96
N ILE A 40 -3.09 -11.59 6.31
CA ILE A 40 -1.92 -12.21 6.94
C ILE A 40 -1.44 -11.39 8.15
N GLN A 41 -1.47 -10.06 8.06
CA GLN A 41 -1.08 -9.19 9.18
C GLN A 41 -2.11 -9.16 10.30
N LEU A 42 -3.40 -9.14 9.97
CA LEU A 42 -4.47 -9.28 10.95
C LEU A 42 -4.34 -10.59 11.74
N LEU A 43 -3.98 -11.69 11.08
CA LEU A 43 -3.74 -12.98 11.74
C LEU A 43 -2.47 -12.98 12.62
N LYS A 44 -1.47 -12.17 12.27
CA LYS A 44 -0.23 -12.00 13.03
C LYS A 44 -0.32 -10.90 14.09
N GLU A 45 -1.46 -10.20 14.19
CA GLU A 45 -1.70 -9.12 15.14
C GLU A 45 -1.51 -9.64 16.58
N LYS A 46 -0.60 -9.01 17.32
CA LYS A 46 -0.39 -9.36 18.74
C LYS A 46 -1.57 -8.84 19.58
N PRO A 47 -2.13 -9.65 20.49
CA PRO A 47 -3.19 -9.18 21.38
C PRO A 47 -2.75 -7.95 22.18
N ARG A 48 -3.52 -6.86 22.06
CA ARG A 48 -3.35 -5.63 22.86
C ARG A 48 -4.63 -5.37 23.64
N ASN A 49 -4.48 -4.90 24.88
CA ASN A 49 -5.61 -4.77 25.80
C ASN A 49 -6.36 -3.44 25.61
N HIS A 50 -5.70 -2.32 25.95
CA HIS A 50 -6.29 -0.99 25.82
C HIS A 50 -5.21 0.08 25.65
N LEU A 51 -5.55 1.15 24.94
CA LEU A 51 -4.76 2.38 24.92
C LEU A 51 -5.13 3.22 26.16
N ASP A 52 -4.14 3.41 27.04
CA ASP A 52 -4.30 4.25 28.22
C ASP A 52 -3.82 5.67 27.92
N MET A 53 -4.76 6.58 27.64
CA MET A 53 -4.47 7.98 27.36
C MET A 53 -4.47 8.83 28.64
N ARG A 54 -4.44 8.22 29.83
CA ARG A 54 -4.50 8.95 31.11
C ARG A 54 -3.13 9.46 31.55
N ASN A 55 -2.67 10.52 30.88
CA ASN A 55 -1.36 11.11 31.13
C ASN A 55 -1.34 12.16 32.26
N ARG A 56 -2.51 12.69 32.66
CA ARG A 56 -2.63 13.74 33.68
C ARG A 56 -3.01 13.16 35.05
N LEU A 57 -2.41 13.65 36.12
CA LEU A 57 -2.87 13.39 37.49
C LEU A 57 -3.73 14.55 37.97
N ASN A 58 -4.84 14.24 38.65
CA ASN A 58 -5.65 15.23 39.33
C ASN A 58 -5.14 15.55 40.74
N SER A 59 -5.76 16.52 41.41
CA SER A 59 -5.39 16.94 42.77
C SER A 59 -5.56 15.85 43.84
N LYS A 60 -6.25 14.75 43.52
CA LYS A 60 -6.41 13.55 44.37
C LYS A 60 -5.41 12.43 44.02
N GLY A 61 -4.48 12.68 43.11
CA GLY A 61 -3.50 11.68 42.65
C GLY A 61 -4.08 10.60 41.72
N GLN A 62 -5.28 10.78 41.18
CA GLN A 62 -5.88 9.85 40.23
C GLN A 62 -5.56 10.27 38.80
N ARG A 63 -5.33 9.27 37.93
CA ARG A 63 -5.08 9.48 36.51
C ARG A 63 -6.37 9.85 35.78
N GLU A 64 -6.35 10.98 35.09
CA GLU A 64 -7.44 11.49 34.25
C GLU A 64 -7.14 11.30 32.76
N GLY A 65 -8.18 10.94 32.01
CA GLY A 65 -8.11 10.71 30.56
C GLY A 65 -9.01 9.54 30.14
N LYS A 66 -8.88 9.14 28.87
CA LYS A 66 -9.67 8.06 28.26
C LYS A 66 -8.88 6.77 28.22
N VAL A 67 -9.55 5.65 28.50
CA VAL A 67 -9.04 4.31 28.18
C VAL A 67 -9.86 3.79 27.01
N ILE A 68 -9.19 3.39 25.93
CA ILE A 68 -9.84 3.00 24.66
C ILE A 68 -9.44 1.55 24.35
N ASP A 69 -10.41 0.70 23.99
CA ASP A 69 -10.10 -0.65 23.49
C ASP A 69 -9.30 -0.53 22.17
N TYR A 70 -8.19 -1.24 22.06
CA TYR A 70 -7.34 -1.18 20.88
C TYR A 70 -8.08 -1.57 19.60
N ARG A 71 -9.03 -2.51 19.68
CA ARG A 71 -9.78 -3.03 18.53
C ARG A 71 -10.61 -1.99 17.80
N ILE A 72 -11.05 -0.96 18.51
CA ILE A 72 -11.85 0.15 17.98
C ILE A 72 -11.02 1.43 17.81
N SER A 73 -9.72 1.37 18.08
CA SER A 73 -8.85 2.54 18.01
C SER A 73 -8.36 2.76 16.58
N ASP A 74 -8.31 4.02 16.15
CA ASP A 74 -7.73 4.41 14.85
C ASP A 74 -6.25 3.97 14.75
N LEU A 75 -5.56 3.89 15.90
CA LEU A 75 -4.19 3.39 15.97
C LEU A 75 -4.06 1.96 15.44
N ARG A 76 -5.07 1.09 15.62
CA ARG A 76 -5.02 -0.27 15.05
C ARG A 76 -5.00 -0.24 13.52
N VAL A 77 -5.74 0.68 12.90
CA VAL A 77 -5.73 0.84 11.44
C VAL A 77 -4.36 1.32 10.97
N VAL A 78 -3.81 2.34 11.64
CA VAL A 78 -2.45 2.86 11.32
C VAL A 78 -1.40 1.76 11.46
N ASP A 79 -1.41 1.02 12.57
CA ASP A 79 -0.46 -0.07 12.83
C ASP A 79 -0.55 -1.20 11.78
N LEU A 80 -1.76 -1.50 11.29
CA LEU A 80 -1.97 -2.54 10.27
C LEU A 80 -1.57 -2.06 8.87
N LEU A 81 -1.82 -0.80 8.53
CA LEU A 81 -1.45 -0.25 7.22
C LEU A 81 0.04 0.10 7.13
N ASP A 82 0.73 0.26 8.25
CA ASP A 82 2.16 0.57 8.30
C ASP A 82 3.02 -0.49 7.58
N GLY A 83 3.81 -0.03 6.61
CA GLY A 83 4.63 -0.86 5.73
C GLY A 83 3.86 -1.87 4.87
N LEU A 84 2.51 -1.80 4.76
CA LEU A 84 1.72 -2.73 3.92
C LEU A 84 2.21 -2.70 2.48
N CYS A 85 2.36 -1.50 1.91
CA CYS A 85 2.80 -1.35 0.53
C CYS A 85 4.28 -1.72 0.35
N ASP A 86 5.13 -1.50 1.35
CA ASP A 86 6.53 -1.96 1.30
C ASP A 86 6.62 -3.48 1.19
N ARG A 87 5.73 -4.23 1.86
CA ARG A 87 5.65 -5.70 1.76
C ARG A 87 5.20 -6.17 0.38
N MET A 88 4.53 -5.32 -0.40
CA MET A 88 4.20 -5.63 -1.79
C MET A 88 5.44 -5.68 -2.71
N LEU A 89 6.60 -5.16 -2.26
CA LEU A 89 7.86 -5.31 -2.99
C LEU A 89 8.35 -6.77 -3.06
N ASP A 90 7.80 -7.65 -2.22
CA ASP A 90 8.06 -9.08 -2.27
C ASP A 90 7.20 -9.79 -3.31
N TYR A 91 6.36 -9.10 -4.09
CA TYR A 91 5.44 -9.72 -5.05
C TYR A 91 5.89 -9.54 -6.50
N THR A 92 5.55 -10.50 -7.34
CA THR A 92 5.70 -10.40 -8.80
C THR A 92 4.47 -10.97 -9.51
N LEU A 93 4.22 -10.50 -10.73
CA LEU A 93 3.21 -11.08 -11.60
C LEU A 93 3.73 -12.35 -12.25
N GLN A 94 2.98 -13.44 -12.17
CA GLN A 94 3.22 -14.67 -12.91
C GLN A 94 2.03 -15.00 -13.81
N LYS A 95 2.31 -15.49 -15.01
CA LYS A 95 1.30 -15.97 -15.94
C LYS A 95 1.12 -17.47 -15.73
N GLN A 96 -0.06 -17.88 -15.29
CA GLN A 96 -0.38 -19.30 -15.20
C GLN A 96 -0.59 -19.85 -16.62
N VAL A 97 0.23 -20.84 -17.01
CA VAL A 97 0.24 -21.44 -18.36
C VAL A 97 -1.10 -22.10 -18.69
N GLU A 98 -1.77 -22.68 -17.69
CA GLU A 98 -2.97 -23.49 -17.88
C GLU A 98 -4.26 -22.67 -17.95
N LEU A 99 -4.38 -21.64 -17.12
CA LEU A 99 -5.63 -20.88 -16.94
C LEU A 99 -5.67 -19.57 -17.73
N LYS A 100 -4.56 -19.17 -18.39
CA LYS A 100 -4.36 -17.82 -18.97
C LYS A 100 -4.61 -16.67 -17.98
N ASN A 101 -4.69 -16.98 -16.70
CA ASN A 101 -4.86 -15.99 -15.65
C ASN A 101 -3.49 -15.55 -15.15
N THR A 102 -3.43 -14.28 -14.78
CA THR A 102 -2.30 -13.67 -14.11
C THR A 102 -2.52 -13.73 -12.61
N GLU A 103 -1.47 -14.06 -11.87
CA GLU A 103 -1.51 -14.12 -10.41
C GLU A 103 -0.32 -13.36 -9.85
N TRP A 104 -0.57 -12.61 -8.78
CA TRP A 104 0.47 -11.93 -8.02
C TRP A 104 0.94 -12.86 -6.91
N VAL A 105 2.20 -13.27 -6.97
CA VAL A 105 2.76 -14.24 -6.02
C VAL A 105 3.92 -13.63 -5.25
N LYS A 106 4.01 -14.01 -3.98
CA LYS A 106 5.11 -13.60 -3.10
C LYS A 106 6.37 -14.40 -3.41
N VAL A 107 7.50 -13.70 -3.50
CA VAL A 107 8.82 -14.22 -3.86
C VAL A 107 9.74 -14.04 -2.66
N GLU A 108 10.29 -15.14 -2.15
CA GLU A 108 11.24 -15.07 -1.04
C GLU A 108 12.63 -14.55 -1.48
N ASN A 109 13.03 -14.87 -2.71
CA ASN A 109 14.31 -14.46 -3.26
C ASN A 109 14.26 -14.20 -4.78
N PHE A 110 14.36 -12.94 -5.17
CA PHE A 110 14.39 -12.50 -6.57
C PHE A 110 15.63 -12.98 -7.34
N ASP A 111 16.71 -13.36 -6.67
CA ASP A 111 17.92 -13.88 -7.33
C ASP A 111 17.70 -15.27 -7.95
N ASN A 112 16.66 -15.98 -7.53
CA ASN A 112 16.29 -17.29 -8.06
C ASN A 112 15.43 -17.20 -9.33
N LEU A 113 15.02 -16.00 -9.75
CA LEU A 113 14.16 -15.80 -10.91
C LEU A 113 14.98 -15.58 -12.18
N THR A 114 14.56 -16.20 -13.27
CA THR A 114 15.17 -16.03 -14.60
C THR A 114 15.11 -14.58 -15.06
N ASP A 115 13.96 -13.93 -14.87
CA ASP A 115 13.69 -12.56 -15.33
C ASP A 115 13.61 -11.58 -14.15
N LYS A 116 14.70 -11.51 -13.37
CA LYS A 116 14.80 -10.68 -12.16
C LYS A 116 14.42 -9.20 -12.37
N GLN A 117 14.76 -8.62 -13.51
CA GLN A 117 14.49 -7.20 -13.78
C GLN A 117 12.99 -6.94 -13.99
N GLU A 118 12.31 -7.82 -14.72
CA GLU A 118 10.86 -7.75 -14.93
C GLU A 118 10.12 -7.98 -13.61
N ALA A 119 10.53 -8.99 -12.83
CA ALA A 119 9.93 -9.26 -11.54
C ALA A 119 10.04 -8.07 -10.55
N LYS A 120 11.20 -7.39 -10.55
CA LYS A 120 11.39 -6.17 -9.76
C LYS A 120 10.58 -4.99 -10.29
N ALA A 121 10.33 -4.90 -11.59
CA ALA A 121 9.45 -3.88 -12.14
C ALA A 121 8.02 -4.09 -11.62
N HIS A 122 7.52 -5.33 -11.71
CA HIS A 122 6.21 -5.70 -11.16
C HIS A 122 6.08 -5.42 -9.66
N ALA A 123 7.10 -5.74 -8.86
CA ALA A 123 7.14 -5.42 -7.43
C ALA A 123 6.93 -3.92 -7.16
N ASN A 124 7.63 -3.07 -7.91
CA ASN A 124 7.46 -1.62 -7.79
C ASN A 124 6.08 -1.16 -8.24
N ASP A 125 5.53 -1.76 -9.31
CA ASP A 125 4.21 -1.44 -9.83
C ASP A 125 3.10 -1.73 -8.80
N ILE A 126 3.13 -2.91 -8.16
CA ILE A 126 2.13 -3.28 -7.15
C ILE A 126 2.31 -2.49 -5.84
N SER A 127 3.53 -2.20 -5.43
CA SER A 127 3.79 -1.30 -4.29
C SER A 127 3.23 0.11 -4.54
N THR A 128 3.47 0.65 -5.74
CA THR A 128 2.95 1.97 -6.14
C THR A 128 1.42 1.95 -6.29
N TYR A 129 0.85 0.85 -6.77
CA TYR A 129 -0.60 0.67 -6.83
C TYR A 129 -1.24 0.61 -5.45
N CYS A 130 -0.63 -0.13 -4.51
CA CYS A 130 -1.05 -0.17 -3.12
C CYS A 130 -1.12 1.23 -2.50
N GLY A 131 -0.09 2.06 -2.68
CA GLY A 131 -0.08 3.43 -2.17
C GLY A 131 -1.26 4.26 -2.70
N ARG A 132 -1.46 4.25 -4.02
CA ARG A 132 -2.61 4.95 -4.65
C ARG A 132 -3.96 4.42 -4.16
N LEU A 133 -4.09 3.11 -3.97
CA LEU A 133 -5.31 2.50 -3.47
C LEU A 133 -5.62 2.97 -2.04
N LEU A 134 -4.61 3.06 -1.17
CA LEU A 134 -4.77 3.57 0.19
C LEU A 134 -5.18 5.05 0.18
N GLU A 135 -4.53 5.89 -0.62
CA GLU A 135 -4.90 7.30 -0.80
C GLU A 135 -6.39 7.44 -1.23
N GLU A 136 -6.83 6.65 -2.23
CA GLU A 136 -8.23 6.65 -2.67
C GLU A 136 -9.22 6.22 -1.58
N ILE A 137 -8.81 5.32 -0.69
CA ILE A 137 -9.65 4.84 0.42
C ILE A 137 -9.71 5.90 1.53
N GLU A 138 -8.58 6.54 1.84
CA GLU A 138 -8.52 7.63 2.82
C GLU A 138 -9.46 8.77 2.43
N ASP A 139 -9.45 9.19 1.16
CA ASP A 139 -10.37 10.19 0.63
C ASP A 139 -11.85 9.79 0.80
N LYS A 140 -12.18 8.51 0.57
CA LYS A 140 -13.55 7.99 0.74
C LYS A 140 -13.97 7.94 2.21
N ILE A 141 -13.04 7.64 3.11
CA ILE A 141 -13.30 7.64 4.56
C ILE A 141 -13.49 9.08 5.05
N ALA A 142 -12.68 10.03 4.58
CA ALA A 142 -12.78 11.44 4.94
C ALA A 142 -14.04 12.12 4.40
N ALA A 143 -14.60 11.63 3.29
CA ALA A 143 -15.82 12.15 2.69
C ALA A 143 -17.12 11.65 3.37
N ARG A 144 -17.02 10.81 4.40
CA ARG A 144 -18.16 10.24 5.14
C ARG A 144 -18.37 10.93 6.48
#